data_AF-A0A928SXJ7-F1
#
_entry.id   AF-A0A928SXJ7-F1
#
_cell.length_a   1.000
_cell.length_b   1.000
_cell.length_c   1.000
_cell.angle_alpha   90.00
_cell.angle_beta   90.00
_cell.angle_gamma   90.00
#
_symmetry.space_group_name_H-M   'P 1'
#
loop_
_entity.id
_entity.type
_entity.pdbx_description
1 polymer ?
#
loop_
_entity_poly.entity_id
_entity_poly.type
_entity_poly.pdbx_seq_one_letter_code
_entity_poly.pdbx_strand_id
1 'polypeptide(L)'
;MSSDEESDAGGERKTTTLAERPGEPPVVARMIVEIRSDGSRTIARGAIEEVTSGERVAIEAHGSTPLALARSLAKSMFSAPALARQAVKALLASKKSGIRG
;
A
#
# COMPACT_ATOMS: atom_id res chain seq x y z
N MET A 1 29.27 18.63 41.52
CA MET A 1 28.81 19.71 40.63
C MET A 1 29.51 19.51 39.30
N SER A 2 28.90 19.23 38.15
CA SER A 2 27.65 18.58 37.78
C SER A 2 27.94 18.03 36.38
N SER A 3 27.48 16.81 36.10
CA SER A 3 27.61 16.15 34.81
C SER A 3 26.65 16.79 33.81
N ASP A 4 27.17 17.31 32.70
CA ASP A 4 26.37 17.69 31.54
C ASP A 4 26.44 16.54 30.52
N GLU A 5 25.63 15.50 30.75
CA GLU A 5 25.25 14.50 29.74
C GLU A 5 24.13 15.08 28.89
N GLU A 6 24.48 15.86 27.87
CA GLU A 6 23.54 16.28 26.82
C GLU A 6 23.29 15.09 25.88
N SER A 7 22.29 14.28 26.23
CA SER A 7 21.77 13.20 25.39
C SER A 7 20.98 13.78 24.20
N ASP A 8 21.67 14.03 23.10
CA ASP A 8 21.04 14.29 21.79
C ASP A 8 20.47 12.98 21.22
N ALA A 9 19.30 12.59 21.73
CA ALA A 9 18.48 11.53 21.15
C ALA A 9 17.63 12.08 19.99
N GLY A 10 18.30 12.67 19.00
CA GLY A 10 17.73 13.03 17.70
C GLY A 10 17.53 11.79 16.83
N GLY A 11 16.51 10.98 17.15
CA GLY A 11 16.12 9.84 16.31
C GLY A 11 15.62 10.31 14.95
N GLU A 12 16.51 10.40 13.95
CA GLU A 12 16.13 10.50 12.55
C GLU A 12 15.17 9.34 12.24
N ARG A 13 13.87 9.65 12.12
CA ARG A 13 12.90 8.72 11.59
C ARG A 13 13.32 8.45 10.15
N LYS A 14 14.06 7.36 9.93
CA LYS A 14 14.34 6.81 8.61
C LYS A 14 13.00 6.59 7.93
N THR A 15 12.59 7.54 7.09
CA THR A 15 11.60 7.30 6.06
C THR A 15 12.24 6.34 5.09
N THR A 16 12.16 5.04 5.40
CA THR A 16 12.58 3.99 4.49
C THR A 16 11.67 4.06 3.28
N THR A 17 12.10 4.80 2.26
CA THR A 17 11.57 4.62 0.92
C THR A 17 11.75 3.15 0.59
N LEU A 18 10.66 2.43 0.33
CA LEU A 18 10.70 1.02 -0.10
C LEU A 18 11.43 0.97 -1.45
N ALA A 19 12.75 0.81 -1.39
CA ALA A 19 13.61 0.79 -2.55
C ALA A 19 13.28 -0.42 -3.44
N GLU A 20 13.48 -0.27 -4.75
CA GLU A 20 13.45 -1.41 -5.66
C GLU A 20 14.48 -2.45 -5.21
N ARG A 21 14.04 -3.70 -5.16
CA ARG A 21 14.88 -4.83 -4.76
C ARG A 21 15.34 -5.60 -5.99
N PRO A 22 16.64 -5.94 -6.10
CA PRO A 22 17.13 -6.73 -7.22
C PRO A 22 16.38 -8.06 -7.33
N GLY A 23 15.85 -8.36 -8.51
CA GLY A 23 15.12 -9.60 -8.78
C GLY A 23 13.63 -9.60 -8.45
N GLU A 24 13.07 -8.50 -7.91
CA GLU A 24 11.62 -8.34 -7.76
C GLU A 24 10.99 -7.74 -9.03
N PRO A 25 9.71 -8.04 -9.33
CA PRO A 25 8.96 -7.36 -10.39
C PRO A 25 8.85 -5.84 -10.13
N PRO A 26 8.66 -5.02 -11.18
CA PRO A 26 8.55 -3.57 -11.02
C PRO A 26 7.32 -3.19 -10.19
N VAL A 27 7.43 -2.08 -9.45
CA VAL A 27 6.31 -1.52 -8.68
C VAL A 27 5.29 -0.92 -9.65
N VAL A 28 4.11 -1.54 -9.74
CA VAL A 28 3.01 -1.06 -10.60
C VAL A 28 1.98 -0.22 -9.85
N ALA A 29 1.92 -0.31 -8.53
CA ALA A 29 1.03 0.47 -7.68
C ALA A 29 1.62 0.64 -6.27
N ARG A 30 1.21 1.70 -5.57
CA ARG A 30 1.56 1.99 -4.18
C ARG A 30 0.30 2.29 -3.39
N MET A 31 0.25 1.86 -2.13
CA MET A 31 -0.86 2.15 -1.22
C MET A 31 -0.30 2.71 0.08
N ILE A 32 -0.83 3.84 0.52
CA ILE A 32 -0.53 4.43 1.84
C ILE A 32 -1.85 4.64 2.54
N VAL A 33 -1.97 4.13 3.77
CA VAL A 33 -3.15 4.30 4.62
C VAL A 33 -2.74 4.73 6.03
N GLU A 34 -3.41 5.75 6.55
CA GLU A 34 -3.42 6.09 7.97
C GLU A 34 -4.45 5.20 8.66
N ILE A 35 -4.09 4.61 9.81
CA ILE A 35 -5.01 3.85 10.65
C ILE A 35 -5.15 4.56 12.00
N ARG A 36 -6.39 4.90 12.36
CA ARG A 36 -6.75 5.50 13.67
C ARG A 36 -7.62 4.52 14.43
N SER A 37 -7.24 4.19 15.66
CA SER A 37 -7.99 3.26 16.51
C SER A 37 -8.05 3.79 17.94
N ASP A 38 -9.23 3.72 18.55
CA ASP A 38 -9.46 4.03 19.98
C ASP A 38 -9.78 2.77 20.81
N GLY A 39 -9.59 1.58 20.22
CA GLY A 39 -9.92 0.29 20.83
C GLY A 39 -11.37 -0.17 20.63
N SER A 40 -12.28 0.74 20.29
CA SER A 40 -13.70 0.42 19.99
C SER A 40 -14.05 0.62 18.51
N ARG A 41 -13.37 1.57 17.86
CA ARG A 41 -13.55 1.92 16.46
C ARG A 41 -12.19 2.03 15.80
N THR A 42 -12.09 1.48 14.59
CA THR A 42 -10.92 1.63 13.73
C THR A 42 -11.31 2.17 12.37
N ILE A 43 -10.57 3.16 11.90
CA ILE A 43 -10.77 3.82 10.62
C ILE A 43 -9.44 3.81 9.88
N ALA A 44 -9.44 3.41 8.61
CA ALA A 44 -8.30 3.55 7.71
C ALA A 44 -8.64 4.49 6.55
N ARG A 45 -7.74 5.43 6.26
CA ARG A 45 -7.90 6.43 5.19
C ARG A 45 -6.61 6.60 4.42
N GLY A 46 -6.71 6.71 3.10
CA GLY A 46 -5.53 6.85 2.27
C GLY A 46 -5.83 6.82 0.79
N ALA A 47 -4.87 6.35 0.00
CA ALA A 47 -5.04 6.19 -1.43
C ALA A 47 -4.18 5.05 -1.99
N ILE A 48 -4.63 4.49 -3.12
CA ILE A 48 -3.80 3.71 -4.03
C ILE A 48 -3.41 4.61 -5.19
N GLU A 49 -2.14 4.60 -5.56
CA GLU A 49 -1.60 5.22 -6.75
C GLU A 49 -1.13 4.14 -7.73
N GLU A 50 -1.62 4.17 -8.97
CA GLU A 50 -1.07 3.37 -10.06
C GLU A 50 0.16 4.08 -10.63
N VAL A 51 1.33 3.43 -10.57
CA VAL A 51 2.61 4.06 -10.94
C VAL A 51 2.70 4.30 -12.45
N THR A 52 2.05 3.46 -13.27
CA THR A 52 2.10 3.56 -14.73
C THR A 52 1.25 4.68 -15.31
N SER A 53 0.12 5.01 -14.69
CA SER A 53 -0.82 6.03 -15.17
C SER A 53 -0.81 7.31 -14.32
N GLY A 54 -0.31 7.24 -13.08
CA GLY A 54 -0.45 8.29 -12.07
C GLY A 54 -1.86 8.39 -11.47
N GLU A 55 -2.79 7.49 -11.83
CA GLU A 55 -4.16 7.49 -11.30
C GLU A 55 -4.15 7.23 -9.79
N ARG A 56 -4.92 8.03 -9.04
CA ARG A 56 -5.08 7.89 -7.59
C ARG A 56 -6.53 7.60 -7.23
N VAL A 57 -6.74 6.56 -6.44
CA VAL A 57 -8.05 6.16 -5.92
C VAL A 57 -8.03 6.27 -4.40
N ALA A 58 -8.96 7.06 -3.84
CA ALA A 58 -9.11 7.21 -2.41
C ALA A 58 -9.59 5.90 -1.76
N ILE A 59 -9.06 5.61 -0.57
CA ILE A 59 -9.48 4.50 0.28
C ILE A 59 -10.07 5.06 1.55
N GLU A 60 -11.26 4.58 1.90
CA GLU A 60 -11.80 4.69 3.25
C GLU A 60 -12.36 3.33 3.68
N ALA A 61 -11.92 2.87 4.84
CA ALA A 61 -12.33 1.60 5.43
C ALA A 61 -12.65 1.80 6.91
N HIS A 62 -13.71 1.15 7.37
CA HIS A 62 -14.15 1.18 8.77
C HIS A 62 -14.24 -0.25 9.30
N GLY A 63 -13.87 -0.45 10.56
CA GLY A 63 -14.03 -1.73 11.24
C GLY A 63 -14.01 -1.57 12.75
N SER A 64 -14.82 -2.35 13.45
CA SER A 64 -14.75 -2.49 14.91
C SER A 64 -13.62 -3.42 15.36
N THR A 65 -12.99 -4.14 14.42
CA THR A 65 -11.85 -5.03 14.67
C THR A 65 -10.81 -4.92 13.55
N PRO A 66 -9.53 -5.27 13.79
CA PRO A 66 -8.49 -5.26 12.77
C PRO A 66 -8.81 -6.14 11.55
N LEU A 67 -9.43 -7.30 11.77
CA LEU A 67 -9.83 -8.22 10.69
C LEU A 67 -10.93 -7.61 9.82
N ALA A 68 -11.93 -6.94 10.43
CA ALA A 68 -12.98 -6.26 9.69
C ALA A 68 -12.41 -5.12 8.82
N LEU A 69 -11.43 -4.39 9.35
CA LEU A 69 -10.71 -3.35 8.60
C LEU A 69 -9.96 -3.94 7.40
N ALA A 70 -9.20 -5.02 7.59
CA ALA A 70 -8.48 -5.69 6.52
C ALA A 70 -9.42 -6.15 5.40
N ARG A 71 -10.60 -6.68 5.74
CA ARG A 71 -11.61 -7.08 4.76
C ARG A 71 -12.17 -5.88 3.99
N SER A 72 -12.43 -4.76 4.66
CA SER A 72 -12.90 -3.53 4.03
C SER A 72 -11.84 -2.94 3.09
N LEU A 73 -10.57 -2.99 3.48
CA LEU A 73 -9.44 -2.54 2.66
C LEU A 73 -9.30 -3.41 1.41
N ALA A 74 -9.32 -4.74 1.55
CA ALA A 74 -9.28 -5.67 0.43
C ALA A 74 -10.42 -5.39 -0.57
N LYS A 75 -11.63 -5.11 -0.08
CA LYS A 75 -12.77 -4.72 -0.95
C LYS A 75 -12.49 -3.44 -1.75
N SER A 76 -11.87 -2.42 -1.14
CA SER A 76 -11.54 -1.16 -1.82
C SER A 76 -10.47 -1.32 -2.92
N MET A 77 -9.58 -2.31 -2.79
CA MET A 77 -8.59 -2.61 -3.83
C MET A 77 -9.25 -3.12 -5.12
N PHE A 78 -10.34 -3.90 -5.00
CA PHE A 78 -11.08 -4.41 -6.16
C PHE A 78 -11.94 -3.37 -6.87
N SER A 79 -12.20 -2.21 -6.24
CA SER A 79 -12.92 -1.11 -6.88
C SER A 79 -12.03 -0.20 -7.75
N ALA A 80 -10.71 -0.42 -7.79
CA ALA A 80 -9.78 0.35 -8.63
C ALA A 80 -9.84 -0.13 -10.09
N PRO A 81 -10.44 0.63 -11.03
CA PRO A 81 -10.69 0.15 -12.40
C PRO A 81 -9.40 -0.15 -13.17
N ALA A 82 -8.33 0.59 -12.91
CA ALA A 82 -7.07 0.43 -13.61
C ALA A 82 -6.29 -0.81 -13.15
N LEU A 83 -6.36 -1.18 -11.86
CA LEU A 83 -5.79 -2.43 -11.35
C LEU A 83 -6.45 -3.65 -12.01
N ALA A 84 -7.78 -3.62 -12.16
CA ALA A 84 -8.53 -4.66 -12.86
C ALA A 84 -8.11 -4.76 -14.35
N ARG A 85 -7.92 -3.64 -15.04
CA ARG A 85 -7.43 -3.62 -16.43
C ARG A 85 -6.04 -4.21 -16.58
N GLN A 86 -5.13 -3.92 -15.65
CA GLN A 86 -3.78 -4.50 -15.65
C GLN A 86 -3.80 -6.01 -15.39
N ALA A 87 -4.59 -6.48 -14.43
CA ALA A 87 -4.74 -7.91 -14.15
C ALA A 87 -5.27 -8.68 -15.38
N VAL A 88 -6.29 -8.12 -16.06
CA VAL A 88 -6.81 -8.67 -17.32
C VAL A 88 -5.73 -8.66 -18.42
N LYS A 89 -4.96 -7.57 -18.56
CA LYS A 89 -3.88 -7.48 -19.56
C LYS A 89 -2.78 -8.52 -19.32
N ALA A 90 -2.39 -8.73 -18.06
CA ALA A 90 -1.40 -9.74 -17.68
C ALA A 90 -1.88 -11.17 -17.97
N LEU A 91 -3.15 -11.48 -17.65
CA LEU A 91 -3.78 -12.77 -17.95
C LEU A 91 -3.84 -13.04 -19.46
N LEU A 92 -4.21 -12.03 -20.26
CA LEU A 92 -4.25 -12.12 -21.72
C LEU A 92 -2.84 -12.28 -22.33
N ALA A 93 -1.83 -11.62 -21.78
CA ALA A 93 -0.44 -11.77 -22.21
C ALA A 93 0.10 -13.19 -21.93
N SER A 94 -0.24 -13.77 -20.78
CA SER A 94 0.12 -15.16 -20.43
C SER A 94 -0.50 -16.17 -21.41
N LYS A 95 -1.78 -16.00 -21.78
CA LYS A 95 -2.46 -16.85 -22.77
C LYS A 95 -1.85 -16.76 -24.18
N LYS A 96 -1.32 -15.59 -24.56
CA LYS A 96 -0.66 -15.39 -25.87
C LYS A 96 0.72 -16.03 -25.94
N SER A 97 1.41 -16.18 -24.80
CA SER A 97 2.70 -16.85 -24.70
C SER A 97 2.60 -18.39 -24.78
N GLY A 98 1.46 -18.97 -24.43
CA GLY A 98 1.23 -20.42 -24.46
C GLY A 98 0.85 -21.01 -25.83
N ILE A 99 0.78 -20.20 -26.90
CA ILE A 99 0.35 -20.63 -28.25
C ILE A 99 1.56 -20.72 -29.23
N ARG A 100 2.79 -20.70 -28.70
CA ARG A 100 4.03 -20.86 -29.48
C ARG A 100 4.88 -22.05 -29.02
N GLY A 101 4.23 -23.15 -28.65
CA GLY A 101 4.82 -24.47 -28.47
C GLY A 101 4.41 -25.38 -29.62
#